data_AF-A0A3D5U5R4-F1
#
_entry.id   AF-A0A3D5U5R4-F1
#
_cell.length_a   1.000
_cell.length_b   1.000
_cell.length_c   1.000
_cell.angle_alpha   90.00
_cell.angle_beta   90.00
_cell.angle_gamma   90.00
#
_symmetry.space_group_name_H-M   'P 1'
#
loop_
_entity.id
_entity.type
_entity.pdbx_description
1 polymer ?
#
loop_
_entity_poly.entity_id
_entity_poly.type
_entity_poly.pdbx_seq_one_letter_code
_entity_poly.pdbx_strand_id
1 'polypeptide(L)'
;MHDTLFKIKQIAGLVIFIAVLSTMGMITGRPVMMLAYAAFFLLISVVVYFSLKNNQRHFEVTQRSNKTFRRVLAAILMVLAIVAPLLIALRTSVINLPESLSTGVVVPMMLGLSILFIIMVLATVFLINRKGTTLANRAVGYIVFIIASIIPGVLMSRVDSTTMGIGSVYYVAMAVLILAYNAFGLYFNQE
;
A
#
# COMPACT_ATOMS: atom_id res chain seq x y z
N MET A 1 -16.89 1.15 32.72
CA MET A 1 -16.13 -0.06 32.32
C MET A 1 -16.09 -0.30 30.81
N HIS A 2 -17.13 0.08 30.04
CA HIS A 2 -17.08 -0.03 28.57
C HIS A 2 -15.98 0.86 27.93
N ASP A 3 -15.78 2.08 28.45
CA ASP A 3 -14.77 3.01 27.93
C ASP A 3 -13.31 2.59 28.17
N THR A 4 -13.01 1.97 29.31
CA THR A 4 -11.65 1.50 29.61
C THR A 4 -11.27 0.34 28.72
N LEU A 5 -12.18 -0.62 28.53
CA LEU A 5 -11.96 -1.75 27.61
C LEU A 5 -11.81 -1.27 26.16
N PHE A 6 -12.61 -0.29 25.73
CA PHE A 6 -12.51 0.30 24.41
C PHE A 6 -11.17 1.01 24.18
N LYS A 7 -10.71 1.82 25.13
CA LYS A 7 -9.38 2.48 25.07
C LYS A 7 -8.24 1.48 25.06
N ILE A 8 -8.31 0.42 25.87
CA ILE A 8 -7.30 -0.65 25.88
C ILE A 8 -7.23 -1.34 24.51
N LYS A 9 -8.38 -1.66 23.90
CA LYS A 9 -8.43 -2.25 22.55
C LYS A 9 -7.81 -1.33 21.49
N GLN A 10 -8.06 -0.03 21.58
CA GLN A 10 -7.45 0.95 20.66
C GLN A 10 -5.93 1.02 20.81
N ILE A 11 -5.42 1.09 22.04
CA ILE A 11 -3.98 1.11 22.31
C ILE A 11 -3.34 -0.20 21.86
N ALA A 12 -3.94 -1.34 22.18
CA ALA A 12 -3.46 -2.64 21.72
C ALA A 12 -3.43 -2.72 20.19
N GLY A 13 -4.46 -2.22 19.51
CA GLY A 13 -4.52 -2.12 18.06
C GLY A 13 -3.38 -1.27 17.48
N LEU A 14 -3.09 -0.11 18.09
CA LEU A 14 -1.97 0.74 17.69
C LEU A 14 -0.62 0.04 17.89
N VAL A 15 -0.41 -0.64 19.02
CA VAL A 15 0.83 -1.38 19.29
C VAL A 15 1.03 -2.50 18.27
N ILE A 16 -0.02 -3.28 17.99
CA ILE A 16 0.02 -4.35 16.97
C ILE A 16 0.31 -3.75 15.59
N PHE A 17 -0.34 -2.64 15.24
CA PHE A 17 -0.13 -1.95 13.97
C PHE A 17 1.33 -1.49 13.80
N ILE A 18 1.90 -0.86 14.82
CA ILE A 18 3.31 -0.43 14.81
C ILE A 18 4.23 -1.64 14.75
N ALA A 19 3.95 -2.70 15.51
CA ALA A 19 4.75 -3.92 15.49
C ALA A 19 4.78 -4.56 14.10
N VAL A 20 3.61 -4.71 13.46
CA VAL A 20 3.50 -5.24 12.10
C VAL A 20 4.22 -4.34 11.11
N LEU A 21 4.01 -3.02 11.14
CA LEU A 21 4.69 -2.14 10.20
C LEU A 21 6.21 -2.04 10.43
N SER A 22 6.66 -2.18 11.68
CA SER A 22 8.09 -2.17 12.02
C SER A 22 8.86 -3.30 11.33
N THR A 23 8.19 -4.41 11.02
CA THR A 23 8.78 -5.52 10.26
C THR A 23 9.33 -5.10 8.89
N MET A 24 8.88 -3.96 8.33
CA MET A 24 9.50 -3.33 7.15
C MET A 24 11.00 -3.09 7.31
N GLY A 25 11.47 -2.85 8.55
CA GLY A 25 12.90 -2.68 8.81
C GLY A 25 13.73 -3.91 8.43
N MET A 26 13.13 -5.11 8.37
CA MET A 26 13.81 -6.34 7.94
C MET A 26 14.26 -6.29 6.48
N ILE A 27 13.62 -5.47 5.63
CA ILE A 27 14.03 -5.27 4.23
C ILE A 27 15.50 -4.82 4.12
N THR A 28 15.97 -4.09 5.12
CA THR A 28 17.33 -3.54 5.13
C THR A 28 18.42 -4.56 5.50
N GLY A 29 18.04 -5.80 5.86
CA GLY A 29 18.96 -6.83 6.34
C GLY A 29 19.58 -6.54 7.72
N ARG A 30 19.20 -5.44 8.37
CA ARG A 30 19.73 -5.02 9.68
C ARG A 30 18.62 -5.06 10.73
N PRO A 31 18.69 -5.95 11.74
CA PRO A 31 17.65 -6.04 12.78
C PRO A 31 17.38 -4.73 13.52
N VAL A 32 18.39 -3.88 13.67
CA VAL A 32 18.27 -2.55 14.31
C VAL A 32 17.31 -1.63 13.55
N MET A 33 17.17 -1.79 12.23
CA MET A 33 16.27 -0.96 11.43
C MET A 33 14.80 -1.25 11.75
N MET A 34 14.46 -2.43 12.29
CA MET A 34 13.10 -2.72 12.78
C MET A 34 12.70 -1.73 13.88
N LEU A 35 13.61 -1.43 14.81
CA LEU A 35 13.41 -0.45 15.87
C LEU A 35 13.29 0.97 15.32
N ALA A 36 14.10 1.32 14.32
CA ALA A 36 14.04 2.63 13.66
C ALA A 36 12.68 2.84 12.96
N TYR A 37 12.17 1.83 12.24
CA TYR A 37 10.85 1.89 11.62
C TYR A 37 9.72 1.93 12.66
N ALA A 38 9.83 1.18 13.77
CA ALA A 38 8.88 1.28 14.88
C ALA A 38 8.81 2.71 15.44
N ALA A 39 9.97 3.32 15.69
CA ALA A 39 10.06 4.70 16.16
C ALA A 39 9.47 5.69 15.15
N PHE A 40 9.75 5.50 13.85
CA PHE A 40 9.18 6.32 12.78
C PHE A 40 7.64 6.24 12.75
N PHE A 41 7.07 5.04 12.72
CA PHE A 41 5.61 4.87 12.68
C PHE A 41 4.91 5.37 13.95
N LEU A 42 5.56 5.22 15.12
CA LEU A 42 5.08 5.81 16.36
C LEU A 42 5.07 7.34 16.27
N LEU A 43 6.15 7.95 15.78
CA LEU A 43 6.24 9.39 15.60
C LEU A 43 5.17 9.92 14.63
N ILE A 44 5.00 9.27 13.47
CA ILE A 44 3.96 9.64 12.51
C ILE A 44 2.56 9.51 13.13
N SER A 45 2.30 8.42 13.87
CA SER A 45 1.01 8.23 14.54
C SER A 45 0.73 9.33 15.56
N VAL A 46 1.75 9.77 16.30
CA VAL A 46 1.65 10.90 17.23
C VAL A 46 1.37 12.21 16.49
N VAL A 47 2.07 12.48 15.38
CA VAL A 47 1.82 13.67 14.54
C VAL A 47 0.39 13.67 14.00
N VAL A 48 -0.08 12.54 13.47
CA VAL A 48 -1.46 12.38 12.99
C VAL A 48 -2.46 12.60 14.12
N TYR A 49 -2.22 12.02 15.30
CA TYR A 49 -3.07 12.22 16.48
C TYR A 49 -3.18 13.70 16.85
N PHE A 50 -2.06 14.43 16.97
CA PHE A 50 -2.08 15.84 17.31
C PHE A 50 -2.71 16.72 16.21
N SER A 51 -2.46 16.40 14.94
CA SER A 51 -3.03 17.12 13.80
C SER A 51 -4.56 16.97 13.73
N LEU A 52 -5.07 15.77 14.02
CA LEU A 52 -6.49 15.48 13.98
C LEU A 52 -7.22 15.89 15.25
N LYS A 53 -6.58 15.86 16.42
CA LYS A 53 -7.21 16.13 17.74
C LYS A 53 -7.96 17.46 17.78
N ASN A 54 -7.45 18.50 17.11
CA ASN A 54 -8.06 19.83 17.11
C ASN A 54 -9.00 20.09 15.92
N ASN A 55 -8.94 19.26 14.87
CA ASN A 55 -9.68 19.47 13.62
C ASN A 55 -10.91 18.58 13.45
N GLN A 56 -11.20 17.66 14.38
CA GLN A 56 -12.31 16.69 14.25
C GLN A 56 -13.69 17.31 13.98
N ARG A 57 -13.92 18.57 14.37
CA ARG A 57 -15.20 19.30 14.14
C ARG A 57 -15.22 20.19 12.90
N HIS A 58 -14.08 20.47 12.28
CA HIS A 58 -14.00 21.35 11.10
C HIS A 58 -14.02 20.57 9.77
N PHE A 59 -13.81 19.25 9.80
CA PHE A 59 -13.94 18.40 8.61
C PHE A 59 -15.38 18.31 8.08
N GLU A 60 -16.40 18.60 8.90
CA GLU A 60 -17.80 18.67 8.45
C GLU A 60 -18.13 19.95 7.66
N VAL A 61 -17.28 20.99 7.72
CA VAL A 61 -17.60 22.34 7.17
C VAL A 61 -16.53 22.86 6.21
N THR A 62 -15.43 22.15 5.96
CA THR A 62 -14.44 22.58 4.97
C THR A 62 -14.92 22.32 3.54
N GLN A 63 -15.27 23.43 2.91
CA GLN A 63 -15.76 23.64 1.57
C GLN A 63 -14.89 23.03 0.45
N ARG A 64 -15.57 22.54 -0.59
CA ARG A 64 -15.14 22.42 -2.00
C ARG A 64 -13.62 22.26 -2.21
N SER A 65 -13.09 21.07 -1.93
CA SER A 65 -11.77 20.66 -2.42
C SER A 65 -11.67 20.88 -3.94
N ASN A 66 -10.63 21.61 -4.37
CA ASN A 66 -10.43 21.98 -5.77
C ASN A 66 -10.35 20.72 -6.65
N LYS A 67 -11.30 20.56 -7.57
CA LYS A 67 -11.40 19.41 -8.48
C LYS A 67 -10.13 19.23 -9.32
N THR A 68 -9.50 20.34 -9.72
CA THR A 68 -8.26 20.31 -10.51
C THR A 68 -7.10 19.81 -9.67
N PHE A 69 -6.93 20.33 -8.46
CA PHE A 69 -5.87 19.90 -7.54
C PHE A 69 -5.93 18.40 -7.28
N ARG A 70 -7.12 17.86 -6.99
CA ARG A 70 -7.32 16.41 -6.77
C ARG A 70 -7.00 15.57 -7.98
N ARG A 71 -7.40 15.99 -9.17
CA ARG A 71 -7.10 15.27 -10.42
C ARG A 71 -5.60 15.24 -10.69
N VAL A 72 -4.91 16.36 -10.48
CA VAL A 72 -3.45 16.46 -10.62
C VAL A 72 -2.78 15.55 -9.58
N LEU A 73 -3.19 15.62 -8.33
CA LEU A 73 -2.65 14.75 -7.27
C LEU A 73 -2.91 13.27 -7.55
N ALA A 74 -4.11 12.91 -8.00
CA ALA A 74 -4.45 11.55 -8.41
C ALA A 74 -3.56 11.06 -9.56
N ALA A 75 -3.32 11.90 -10.57
CA ALA A 75 -2.44 11.57 -11.68
C ALA A 75 -0.99 11.35 -11.20
N ILE A 76 -0.46 12.22 -10.33
CA ILE A 76 0.87 12.08 -9.75
C ILE A 76 0.98 10.75 -8.97
N LEU A 77 0.02 10.47 -8.09
CA LEU A 77 0.01 9.24 -7.30
C LEU A 77 -0.08 7.98 -8.18
N MET A 78 -0.88 8.03 -9.25
CA MET A 78 -0.98 6.90 -10.20
C MET A 78 0.32 6.69 -10.98
N VAL A 79 0.96 7.75 -11.45
CA VAL A 79 2.28 7.67 -12.11
C VAL A 79 3.32 7.10 -11.15
N LEU A 80 3.34 7.57 -9.90
CA LEU A 80 4.22 7.02 -8.87
C LEU A 80 3.93 5.54 -8.59
N ALA A 81 2.66 5.13 -8.53
CA ALA A 81 2.28 3.73 -8.34
C ALA A 81 2.82 2.82 -9.45
N ILE A 82 2.85 3.31 -10.70
CA ILE A 82 3.36 2.56 -11.86
C ILE A 82 4.90 2.53 -11.88
N VAL A 83 5.55 3.66 -11.57
CA VAL A 83 7.00 3.82 -11.75
C VAL A 83 7.79 3.39 -10.51
N ALA A 84 7.21 3.44 -9.31
CA ALA A 84 7.92 3.11 -8.07
C ALA A 84 8.51 1.69 -8.05
N PRO A 85 7.79 0.63 -8.46
CA PRO A 85 8.36 -0.73 -8.49
C PRO A 85 9.59 -0.82 -9.41
N LEU A 86 9.56 -0.12 -10.55
CA LEU A 86 10.69 -0.06 -11.47
C LEU A 86 11.90 0.65 -10.84
N LEU A 87 11.67 1.81 -10.20
CA LEU A 87 12.75 2.54 -9.53
C LEU A 87 13.37 1.72 -8.40
N ILE A 88 12.54 1.04 -7.61
CA ILE A 88 13.00 0.18 -6.52
C ILE A 88 13.81 -0.98 -7.09
N ALA A 89 13.34 -1.67 -8.13
CA ALA A 89 14.04 -2.78 -8.76
C ALA A 89 15.38 -2.37 -9.40
N LEU A 90 15.50 -1.16 -9.96
CA LEU A 90 16.70 -0.71 -10.67
C LEU A 90 17.71 0.07 -9.81
N ARG A 91 17.26 0.69 -8.71
CA ARG A 91 18.09 1.62 -7.91
C ARG A 91 18.37 1.12 -6.51
N THR A 92 17.74 0.04 -6.07
CA THR A 92 17.85 -0.43 -4.69
C THR A 92 18.07 -1.94 -4.65
N SER A 93 18.71 -2.43 -3.59
CA SER A 93 18.85 -3.86 -3.28
C SER A 93 17.61 -4.44 -2.59
N VAL A 94 16.47 -3.75 -2.67
CA VAL A 94 15.20 -4.21 -2.08
C VAL A 94 14.65 -5.39 -2.88
N ILE A 95 14.77 -5.36 -4.20
CA ILE A 95 14.41 -6.47 -5.08
C ILE A 95 15.69 -6.94 -5.78
N ASN A 96 16.16 -8.13 -5.42
CA ASN A 96 17.33 -8.74 -6.04
C ASN A 96 16.89 -9.48 -7.31
N LEU A 97 17.06 -8.83 -8.46
CA LEU A 97 16.85 -9.46 -9.76
C LEU A 97 18.13 -10.18 -10.21
N PRO A 98 18.05 -11.28 -11.00
CA PRO A 98 19.22 -11.96 -11.50
C PRO A 98 20.04 -11.04 -12.41
N GLU A 99 21.36 -11.03 -12.26
CA GLU A 99 22.28 -10.21 -13.07
C GLU A 99 22.23 -10.54 -14.56
N SER A 100 21.71 -11.71 -14.92
CA SER A 100 21.49 -12.14 -16.30
C SER A 100 20.33 -11.42 -16.99
N LEU A 101 19.46 -10.72 -16.25
CA LEU A 101 18.36 -9.95 -16.83
C LEU A 101 18.86 -8.59 -17.31
N SER A 102 18.81 -8.37 -18.63
CA SER A 102 19.12 -7.06 -19.20
C SER A 102 18.08 -6.02 -18.77
N THR A 103 18.50 -4.75 -18.65
CA THR A 103 17.60 -3.64 -18.34
C THR A 103 16.43 -3.54 -19.33
N GLY A 104 16.67 -3.92 -20.59
CA GLY A 104 15.64 -3.96 -21.64
C GLY A 104 14.50 -4.95 -21.37
N VAL A 105 14.73 -5.98 -20.56
CA VAL A 105 13.69 -6.95 -20.13
C VAL A 105 13.07 -6.54 -18.79
N VAL A 106 13.89 -6.04 -17.86
CA VAL A 106 13.43 -5.64 -16.52
C VAL A 106 12.40 -4.52 -16.58
N VAL A 107 12.63 -3.50 -17.41
CA VAL A 107 11.73 -2.34 -17.54
C VAL A 107 10.31 -2.73 -17.96
N PRO A 108 10.09 -3.39 -19.12
CA PRO A 108 8.74 -3.77 -19.53
C PRO A 108 8.09 -4.79 -18.58
N MET A 109 8.87 -5.69 -17.99
CA MET A 109 8.36 -6.65 -16.99
C MET A 109 7.82 -5.93 -15.76
N MET A 110 8.59 -5.03 -15.14
CA MET A 110 8.18 -4.31 -13.94
C MET A 110 6.98 -3.40 -14.20
N LEU A 111 6.97 -2.68 -15.33
CA LEU A 111 5.83 -1.83 -15.70
C LEU A 111 4.57 -2.67 -15.97
N GLY A 112 4.70 -3.77 -16.72
CA GLY A 112 3.59 -4.67 -17.02
C GLY A 112 2.99 -5.29 -15.76
N LEU A 113 3.83 -5.76 -14.84
CA LEU A 113 3.39 -6.30 -13.55
C LEU A 113 2.73 -5.24 -12.67
N SER A 114 3.27 -4.02 -12.64
CA SER A 114 2.69 -2.91 -11.88
C SER A 114 1.31 -2.54 -12.40
N ILE A 115 1.15 -2.43 -13.72
CA ILE A 115 -0.14 -2.14 -14.36
C ILE A 115 -1.14 -3.28 -14.09
N LEU A 116 -0.74 -4.54 -14.26
CA LEU A 116 -1.58 -5.69 -13.97
C LEU A 116 -2.06 -5.69 -12.52
N PHE A 117 -1.14 -5.50 -11.56
CA PHE A 117 -1.45 -5.42 -10.15
C PHE A 117 -2.44 -4.30 -9.83
N ILE A 118 -2.19 -3.09 -10.34
CA ILE A 118 -3.08 -1.94 -10.16
C ILE A 118 -4.47 -2.24 -10.73
N ILE A 119 -4.57 -2.82 -11.94
CA ILE A 119 -5.86 -3.18 -12.55
C ILE A 119 -6.63 -4.16 -11.65
N MET A 120 -6.00 -5.21 -11.14
CA MET A 120 -6.68 -6.19 -10.28
C MET A 120 -7.14 -5.58 -8.95
N VAL A 121 -6.31 -4.73 -8.34
CA VAL A 121 -6.67 -4.01 -7.11
C VAL A 121 -7.85 -3.08 -7.36
N LEU A 122 -7.79 -2.25 -8.40
CA LEU A 122 -8.86 -1.31 -8.69
C LEU A 122 -10.13 -2.02 -9.14
N ALA A 123 -10.01 -3.14 -9.87
CA ALA A 123 -11.13 -4.02 -10.19
C ALA A 123 -11.77 -4.61 -8.93
N THR A 124 -10.97 -5.03 -7.95
CA THR A 124 -11.46 -5.49 -6.64
C THR A 124 -12.29 -4.40 -5.97
N VAL A 125 -11.74 -3.20 -5.82
CA VAL A 125 -12.41 -2.06 -5.20
C VAL A 125 -13.71 -1.74 -5.96
N PHE A 126 -13.67 -1.74 -7.28
CA PHE A 126 -14.83 -1.46 -8.13
C PHE A 126 -15.93 -2.53 -7.97
N LEU A 127 -15.58 -3.81 -8.01
CA LEU A 127 -16.52 -4.93 -7.93
C LEU A 127 -17.18 -5.01 -6.55
N ILE A 128 -16.41 -4.81 -5.48
CA ILE A 128 -16.93 -4.88 -4.11
C ILE A 128 -17.72 -3.62 -3.76
N ASN A 129 -17.19 -2.42 -4.06
CA ASN A 129 -17.77 -1.19 -3.54
C ASN A 129 -18.76 -0.51 -4.49
N ARG A 130 -18.66 -0.70 -5.82
CA ARG A 130 -19.58 -0.07 -6.79
C ARG A 130 -20.58 -1.03 -7.40
N LYS A 131 -20.13 -2.21 -7.79
CA LYS A 131 -21.00 -3.25 -8.36
C LYS A 131 -21.48 -4.28 -7.33
N GLY A 132 -21.12 -4.12 -6.06
CA GLY A 132 -21.40 -5.10 -4.98
C GLY A 132 -22.85 -5.19 -4.54
N THR A 133 -23.81 -4.75 -5.36
CA THR A 133 -25.25 -4.91 -5.10
C THR A 133 -25.67 -6.37 -5.11
N THR A 134 -24.95 -7.24 -5.84
CA THR A 134 -25.17 -8.69 -5.87
C THR A 134 -24.03 -9.44 -5.16
N LEU A 135 -24.39 -10.57 -4.53
CA LEU A 135 -23.42 -11.46 -3.88
C LEU A 135 -22.35 -11.94 -4.88
N ALA A 136 -22.74 -12.21 -6.12
CA ALA A 136 -21.86 -12.65 -7.19
C ALA A 136 -20.73 -11.63 -7.46
N ASN A 137 -21.05 -10.34 -7.58
CA ASN A 137 -20.04 -9.31 -7.84
C ASN A 137 -19.06 -9.15 -6.67
N ARG A 138 -19.54 -9.27 -5.43
CA ARG A 138 -18.67 -9.25 -4.24
C ARG A 138 -17.78 -10.48 -4.20
N ALA A 139 -18.31 -11.66 -4.48
CA ALA A 139 -17.55 -12.91 -4.53
C ALA A 139 -16.42 -12.85 -5.57
N VAL A 140 -16.71 -12.39 -6.79
CA VAL A 140 -15.69 -12.19 -7.83
C VAL A 140 -14.65 -11.18 -7.37
N GLY A 141 -15.06 -10.05 -6.76
CA GLY A 141 -14.14 -9.07 -6.21
C GLY A 141 -13.17 -9.66 -5.18
N TYR A 142 -13.67 -10.45 -4.23
CA TYR A 142 -12.80 -11.14 -3.25
C TYR A 142 -11.87 -12.17 -3.88
N ILE A 143 -12.34 -12.91 -4.89
CA ILE A 143 -11.49 -13.86 -5.63
C ILE A 143 -10.35 -13.12 -6.35
N VAL A 144 -10.65 -12.00 -7.02
CA VAL A 144 -9.64 -11.16 -7.67
C VAL A 144 -8.65 -10.61 -6.64
N PHE A 145 -9.11 -10.20 -5.46
CA PHE A 145 -8.23 -9.75 -4.37
C PHE A 145 -7.26 -10.84 -3.90
N ILE A 146 -7.75 -12.06 -3.73
CA ILE A 146 -6.92 -13.22 -3.34
C ILE A 146 -5.86 -13.47 -4.41
N ILE A 147 -6.26 -13.51 -5.69
CA ILE A 147 -5.33 -13.71 -6.81
C ILE A 147 -4.26 -12.59 -6.84
N ALA A 148 -4.70 -11.33 -6.73
CA ALA A 148 -3.79 -10.18 -6.72
C ALA A 148 -2.78 -10.24 -5.57
N SER A 149 -3.20 -10.74 -4.40
CA SER A 149 -2.35 -10.89 -3.22
C SER A 149 -1.33 -12.03 -3.34
N ILE A 150 -1.59 -13.03 -4.18
CA ILE A 150 -0.68 -14.16 -4.40
C ILE A 150 0.44 -13.80 -5.37
N ILE A 151 0.15 -12.94 -6.35
CA ILE A 151 1.06 -12.63 -7.48
C ILE A 151 2.45 -12.14 -7.03
N PRO A 152 2.60 -11.14 -6.12
CA PRO A 152 3.90 -10.68 -5.69
C PRO A 152 4.78 -11.82 -5.14
N GLY A 153 4.21 -12.65 -4.24
CA GLY A 153 4.94 -13.76 -3.63
C GLY A 153 5.29 -14.87 -4.62
N VAL A 154 4.35 -15.26 -5.50
CA VAL A 154 4.60 -16.31 -6.50
C VAL A 154 5.68 -15.88 -7.49
N LEU A 155 5.62 -14.65 -7.99
CA LEU A 155 6.62 -14.15 -8.93
C LEU A 155 8.00 -14.05 -8.29
N MET A 156 8.06 -13.54 -7.06
CA MET A 156 9.34 -13.42 -6.36
C MET A 156 9.95 -14.80 -6.04
N SER A 157 9.12 -15.80 -5.69
CA SER A 157 9.61 -17.16 -5.40
C SER A 157 10.35 -17.83 -6.57
N ARG A 158 10.16 -17.36 -7.80
CA ARG A 158 10.86 -17.84 -9.01
C ARG A 158 12.23 -17.20 -9.20
N VAL A 159 12.47 -16.06 -8.54
CA VAL A 159 13.68 -15.26 -8.64
C VAL A 159 14.54 -15.41 -7.39
N ASP A 160 13.92 -15.22 -6.23
CA ASP A 160 14.54 -15.29 -4.91
C ASP A 160 13.51 -15.85 -3.91
N SER A 161 13.79 -17.06 -3.42
CA SER A 161 12.94 -17.78 -2.47
C SER A 161 13.26 -17.45 -1.00
N THR A 162 14.19 -16.52 -0.74
CA THR A 162 14.48 -16.07 0.62
C THR A 162 13.30 -15.32 1.22
N THR A 163 13.14 -15.44 2.54
CA THR A 163 12.12 -14.69 3.28
C THR A 163 12.25 -13.18 3.09
N MET A 164 13.48 -12.68 2.95
CA MET A 164 13.74 -11.26 2.70
C MET A 164 13.27 -10.82 1.32
N GLY A 165 13.58 -11.60 0.27
CA GLY A 165 13.14 -11.31 -1.09
C GLY A 165 11.63 -11.34 -1.25
N ILE A 166 10.96 -12.37 -0.72
CA ILE A 166 9.50 -12.46 -0.75
C ILE A 166 8.87 -11.31 0.04
N GLY A 167 9.38 -11.03 1.25
CA GLY A 167 8.89 -9.94 2.10
C GLY A 167 9.03 -8.57 1.45
N SER A 168 10.18 -8.27 0.85
CA SER A 168 10.45 -6.97 0.23
C SER A 168 9.49 -6.66 -0.93
N VAL A 169 9.19 -7.65 -1.77
CA VAL A 169 8.22 -7.52 -2.86
C VAL A 169 6.80 -7.24 -2.33
N TYR A 170 6.40 -7.85 -1.21
CA TYR A 170 5.11 -7.54 -0.58
C TYR A 170 5.02 -6.10 -0.06
N TYR A 171 6.11 -5.55 0.47
CA TYR A 171 6.13 -4.13 0.88
C TYR A 171 6.06 -3.18 -0.31
N VAL A 172 6.71 -3.52 -1.42
CA VAL A 172 6.58 -2.75 -2.67
C VAL A 172 5.14 -2.82 -3.18
N ALA A 173 4.53 -4.01 -3.22
CA ALA A 173 3.14 -4.18 -3.61
C ALA A 173 2.18 -3.38 -2.70
N MET A 174 2.44 -3.33 -1.39
CA MET A 174 1.67 -2.51 -0.45
C MET A 174 1.84 -1.01 -0.71
N ALA A 175 3.04 -0.53 -1.01
CA ALA A 175 3.25 0.87 -1.38
C ALA A 175 2.46 1.23 -2.65
N VAL A 176 2.50 0.37 -3.67
CA VAL A 176 1.71 0.53 -4.91
C VAL A 176 0.21 0.52 -4.61
N LEU A 177 -0.26 -0.40 -3.76
CA LEU A 177 -1.66 -0.49 -3.33
C LEU A 177 -2.12 0.83 -2.70
N ILE A 178 -1.35 1.38 -1.76
CA ILE A 178 -1.66 2.65 -1.08
C ILE A 178 -1.73 3.78 -2.11
N LEU A 179 -0.71 3.92 -2.97
CA LEU A 179 -0.68 4.99 -3.98
C LEU A 179 -1.86 4.89 -4.95
N ALA A 180 -2.11 3.70 -5.50
CA ALA A 180 -3.19 3.46 -6.47
C ALA A 180 -4.59 3.65 -5.85
N TYR A 181 -4.79 3.21 -4.61
CA TYR A 181 -6.06 3.39 -3.91
C TYR A 181 -6.36 4.87 -3.64
N ASN A 182 -5.38 5.62 -3.13
CA ASN A 182 -5.55 7.07 -2.91
C ASN A 182 -5.76 7.82 -4.23
N ALA A 183 -5.02 7.47 -5.28
CA ALA A 183 -5.24 8.03 -6.61
C ALA A 183 -6.68 7.80 -7.11
N PHE A 184 -7.20 6.59 -6.92
CA PHE A 184 -8.57 6.23 -7.28
C PHE A 184 -9.61 7.00 -6.45
N GLY A 185 -9.42 7.10 -5.13
CA GLY A 185 -10.31 7.85 -4.23
C GLY A 185 -10.41 9.33 -4.60
N LEU A 186 -9.26 9.98 -4.81
CA LEU A 186 -9.17 11.38 -5.22
C LEU A 186 -9.82 11.65 -6.59
N TYR A 187 -9.68 10.72 -7.55
CA TYR A 187 -10.26 10.88 -8.88
C TYR A 187 -11.80 10.78 -8.86
N PHE A 188 -12.34 9.87 -8.05
CA PHE A 188 -13.78 9.59 -8.00
C PHE A 188 -14.53 10.29 -6.86
N ASN A 189 -13.88 11.19 -6.11
CA ASN A 189 -14.52 12.00 -5.08
C ASN A 189 -15.15 11.14 -3.96
N GLN A 190 -14.38 10.16 -3.47
CA GLN A 190 -14.82 9.19 -2.45
C GLN A 190 -14.11 9.33 -1.09
N GLU A 191 -13.51 10.50 -0.82
CA GLU A 191 -13.01 10.89 0.51
C GLU A 191 -14.00 11.81 1.23
#